data_AF-A0A9P9JCQ0-F1
#
_entry.id   AF-A0A9P9JCQ0-F1
#
_cell.length_a   1.000
_cell.length_b   1.000
_cell.length_c   1.000
_cell.angle_alpha   90.00
_cell.angle_beta   90.00
_cell.angle_gamma   90.00
#
_symmetry.space_group_name_H-M   'P 1'
#
loop_
_entity.id
_entity.type
_entity.pdbx_description
1 polymer ?
#
loop_
_entity_poly.entity_id
_entity_poly.type
_entity_poly.pdbx_seq_one_letter_code
_entity_poly.pdbx_strand_id
1 'polypeptide(L)'
;MFLLNSPLIHEGPTLELADVAKKKLVVRAPSTAFRLPREPKRTPIICIAAGTGIAPFHTFAQERAAMIAAGHKDLAPALLFFGCRNPEVDNLYRDELDEWERVGAMTVRRA
;
A
#
# COMPACT_ATOMS: atom_id res chain seq x y z
N MET A 1 2.57 -3.52 -24.88
CA MET A 1 3.68 -4.49 -24.86
C MET A 1 4.61 -4.11 -23.72
N PHE A 2 4.27 -4.51 -22.50
CA PHE A 2 5.13 -4.40 -21.32
C PHE A 2 5.32 -5.83 -20.81
N LEU A 3 6.55 -6.30 -20.92
CA LEU A 3 6.97 -7.64 -20.55
C LEU A 3 7.02 -7.72 -19.02
N LEU A 4 6.05 -8.44 -18.44
CA LEU A 4 6.13 -8.93 -17.06
C LEU A 4 7.16 -10.07 -17.04
N ASN A 5 8.42 -9.73 -16.78
CA ASN A 5 9.44 -10.73 -16.46
C ASN A 5 10.24 -10.24 -15.24
N SER A 6 9.65 -10.39 -14.06
CA SER A 6 10.36 -10.29 -12.78
C SER A 6 10.32 -11.66 -12.09
N PRO A 7 11.48 -12.22 -11.71
CA PRO A 7 11.62 -13.61 -11.27
C PRO A 7 11.31 -13.83 -9.77
N LEU A 8 10.33 -13.10 -9.22
CA LEU A 8 10.00 -13.13 -7.78
C LEU A 8 8.63 -13.77 -7.47
N ILE A 9 8.08 -14.55 -8.39
CA ILE A 9 6.94 -15.43 -8.08
C ILE A 9 7.54 -16.73 -7.53
N HIS A 10 7.62 -16.84 -6.21
CA HIS A 10 7.91 -18.12 -5.57
C HIS A 10 6.75 -19.06 -5.92
N GLU A 11 7.04 -20.15 -6.62
CA GLU A 11 6.07 -21.21 -6.95
C GLU A 11 5.61 -21.86 -5.64
N GLY A 12 4.59 -21.27 -5.00
CA GLY A 12 3.87 -21.88 -3.89
C GLY A 12 3.07 -23.08 -4.38
N PRO A 13 2.71 -24.02 -3.49
CA PRO A 13 1.99 -25.23 -3.89
C PRO A 13 0.74 -24.86 -4.68
N THR A 14 0.62 -25.43 -5.88
CA THR A 14 -0.57 -25.36 -6.72
C THR A 14 -1.72 -26.01 -5.94
N LEU A 15 -2.46 -25.20 -5.19
CA LEU A 15 -3.73 -25.60 -4.60
C LEU A 15 -4.69 -25.90 -5.75
N GLU A 16 -4.91 -27.19 -6.01
CA GLU A 16 -6.03 -27.69 -6.81
C GLU A 16 -7.30 -27.00 -6.32
N LEU A 17 -7.92 -26.22 -7.21
CA LEU A 17 -9.07 -25.35 -6.93
C LEU A 17 -10.33 -26.12 -6.47
N ALA A 18 -10.28 -27.45 -6.45
CA ALA A 18 -11.40 -28.34 -6.17
C ALA A 18 -11.88 -28.33 -4.71
N ASP A 19 -11.00 -28.03 -3.74
CA ASP A 19 -11.34 -28.15 -2.30
C ASP A 19 -11.74 -26.83 -1.64
N VAL A 20 -11.67 -25.70 -2.35
CA VAL A 20 -12.22 -24.43 -1.86
C VAL A 20 -13.73 -24.44 -2.13
N ALA A 21 -14.47 -25.03 -1.19
CA ALA A 21 -15.94 -24.94 -1.12
C ALA A 21 -16.40 -23.54 -1.59
N LYS A 22 -17.24 -23.47 -2.62
CA LYS A 22 -17.67 -22.25 -3.33
C LYS A 22 -18.22 -21.18 -2.37
N LYS A 23 -17.34 -20.40 -1.75
CA LYS A 23 -17.68 -19.27 -0.88
C LYS A 23 -17.85 -18.04 -1.76
N LYS A 24 -19.02 -17.41 -1.64
CA LYS A 24 -19.32 -16.15 -2.34
C LYS A 24 -18.55 -15.00 -1.67
N LEU A 25 -17.53 -14.47 -2.33
CA LEU A 25 -16.87 -13.23 -1.94
C LEU A 25 -17.73 -12.04 -2.41
N VAL A 26 -18.18 -11.20 -1.48
CA VAL A 26 -18.91 -9.97 -1.80
C VAL A 26 -17.98 -8.79 -1.54
N VAL A 27 -17.65 -8.05 -2.60
CA VAL A 27 -16.87 -6.82 -2.51
C VAL A 27 -17.82 -5.65 -2.25
N ARG A 28 -17.54 -4.87 -1.21
CA ARG A 28 -18.23 -3.60 -0.95
C ARG A 28 -17.32 -2.46 -1.37
N ALA A 29 -17.87 -1.52 -2.14
CA ALA A 29 -17.13 -0.31 -2.49
C ALA A 29 -16.87 0.53 -1.22
N PRO A 30 -15.68 1.15 -1.10
CA PRO A 30 -15.38 2.03 0.01
C PRO A 30 -16.27 3.29 -0.03
N SER A 31 -16.46 3.91 1.13
CA SER A 31 -17.19 5.19 1.21
C SER A 31 -16.49 6.28 0.39
N THR A 32 -17.24 7.30 -0.02
CA THR A 32 -16.67 8.47 -0.73
C THR A 32 -15.77 9.32 0.18
N ALA A 33 -15.88 9.17 1.50
CA ALA A 33 -15.19 9.98 2.49
C ALA A 33 -13.71 9.59 2.68
N PHE A 34 -13.33 8.33 2.42
CA PHE A 34 -11.97 7.85 2.67
C PHE A 34 -11.19 7.68 1.36
N ARG A 35 -10.62 8.79 0.86
CA ARG A 35 -9.85 8.85 -0.40
C ARG A 35 -8.68 9.82 -0.26
N LEU A 36 -7.73 9.71 -1.18
CA LEU A 36 -6.70 10.74 -1.33
C LEU A 36 -7.33 12.10 -1.65
N PRO A 37 -6.67 13.22 -1.28
CA PRO A 37 -7.12 14.56 -1.63
C PRO A 37 -7.28 14.73 -3.14
N ARG A 38 -8.29 15.52 -3.55
CA ARG A 38 -8.52 15.87 -4.96
C ARG A 38 -7.36 16.66 -5.57
N GLU A 39 -6.63 17.40 -4.74
CA GLU A 39 -5.48 18.23 -5.13
C GLU A 39 -4.20 17.67 -4.51
N PRO A 40 -3.65 16.56 -5.03
CA PRO A 40 -2.55 15.82 -4.39
C PRO A 40 -1.23 16.61 -4.37
N LYS A 41 -1.12 17.69 -5.15
CA LYS A 41 0.02 18.63 -5.17
C LYS A 41 -0.06 19.71 -4.09
N ARG A 42 -1.24 19.97 -3.53
CA ARG A 42 -1.48 21.09 -2.58
C ARG A 42 -1.83 20.62 -1.19
N THR A 43 -2.47 19.47 -1.05
CA THR A 43 -3.03 19.01 0.22
C THR A 43 -2.13 17.93 0.85
N PRO A 44 -1.43 18.22 1.95
CA PRO A 44 -0.66 17.21 2.66
C PRO A 44 -1.55 16.17 3.36
N ILE A 45 -1.01 15.00 3.64
CA ILE A 45 -1.73 13.88 4.27
C ILE A 45 -0.98 13.40 5.50
N ILE A 46 -1.72 13.14 6.58
CA ILE A 46 -1.22 12.46 7.78
C ILE A 46 -2.04 11.18 7.96
N CYS A 47 -1.36 10.04 7.94
CA CYS A 47 -1.89 8.71 8.15
C CYS A 47 -1.41 8.20 9.50
N ILE A 48 -2.30 7.62 10.30
CA ILE A 48 -1.97 7.03 11.60
C ILE A 48 -2.56 5.63 11.61
N ALA A 49 -1.70 4.62 11.77
CA ALA A 49 -2.10 3.22 11.77
C ALA A 49 -1.29 2.40 12.76
N ALA A 50 -1.91 1.34 13.26
CA ALA A 50 -1.21 0.27 13.96
C ALA A 50 -1.71 -1.08 13.45
N GLY A 51 -0.81 -2.04 13.31
CA GLY A 51 -1.12 -3.37 12.79
C GLY A 51 -1.93 -3.31 11.48
N THR A 52 -3.02 -4.08 11.41
CA THR A 52 -3.86 -4.18 10.20
C THR A 52 -4.56 -2.90 9.80
N GLY A 53 -4.60 -1.88 10.68
CA GLY A 53 -5.10 -0.54 10.35
C GLY A 53 -4.30 0.16 9.24
N ILE A 54 -3.14 -0.37 8.84
CA ILE A 54 -2.35 0.12 7.71
C ILE A 54 -3.00 -0.15 6.34
N ALA A 55 -3.88 -1.15 6.24
CA ALA A 55 -4.42 -1.64 4.97
C ALA A 55 -4.90 -0.53 4.01
N PRO A 56 -5.69 0.48 4.41
CA PRO A 56 -6.13 1.51 3.48
C PRO A 56 -5.03 2.52 3.12
N PHE A 57 -4.03 2.72 3.99
CA PHE A 57 -2.92 3.63 3.75
C PHE A 57 -1.83 3.02 2.86
N HIS A 58 -1.69 1.69 2.86
CA HIS A 58 -0.88 0.98 1.88
C HIS A 58 -1.31 1.36 0.45
N THR A 59 -2.63 1.37 0.17
CA THR A 59 -3.15 1.79 -1.13
C THR A 59 -2.90 3.28 -1.40
N PHE A 60 -2.91 4.15 -0.37
CA PHE A 60 -2.57 5.56 -0.56
C PHE A 60 -1.10 5.75 -0.97
N ALA A 61 -0.18 5.01 -0.36
CA ALA A 61 1.23 5.03 -0.72
C ALA A 61 1.44 4.47 -2.14
N GLN A 62 0.79 3.34 -2.47
CA GLN A 62 0.83 2.72 -3.79
C GLN A 62 0.34 3.66 -4.90
N GLU A 63 -0.81 4.31 -4.72
CA GLU A 63 -1.37 5.25 -5.69
C GLU A 63 -0.45 6.46 -5.89
N ARG A 64 0.14 6.98 -4.80
CA ARG A 64 1.12 8.08 -4.88
C ARG A 64 2.41 7.66 -5.57
N ALA A 65 2.91 6.45 -5.32
CA ALA A 65 4.06 5.90 -6.02
C ALA A 65 3.78 5.74 -7.52
N ALA A 66 2.58 5.30 -7.90
CA ALA A 66 2.14 5.24 -9.29
C ALA A 66 2.09 6.63 -9.95
N MET A 67 1.58 7.65 -9.25
CA MET A 67 1.62 9.04 -9.72
C MET A 67 3.06 9.52 -9.97
N ILE A 68 3.98 9.24 -9.05
CA ILE A 68 5.40 9.60 -9.20
C ILE A 68 6.02 8.88 -10.40
N ALA A 69 5.76 7.58 -10.56
CA ALA A 69 6.21 6.80 -11.71
C ALA A 69 5.65 7.33 -13.05
N ALA A 70 4.43 7.90 -13.04
CA ALA A 70 3.82 8.57 -14.18
C ALA A 70 4.35 9.99 -14.44
N GLY A 71 5.30 10.48 -13.64
CA GLY A 71 5.97 11.78 -13.83
C GLY A 71 5.47 12.91 -12.93
N HIS A 72 4.56 12.65 -11.99
CA HIS A 72 4.12 13.65 -11.01
C HIS A 72 5.16 13.80 -9.88
N LYS A 73 6.10 14.75 -10.04
CA LYS A 73 7.23 14.94 -9.10
C LYS A 73 6.96 15.91 -7.94
N ASP A 74 5.79 16.55 -7.92
CA ASP A 74 5.46 17.67 -7.04
C ASP A 74 4.25 17.39 -6.14
N LEU A 75 4.12 16.14 -5.65
CA LEU A 75 3.07 15.79 -4.70
C LEU A 75 3.30 16.48 -3.34
N ALA A 76 2.24 16.95 -2.71
CA ALA A 76 2.29 17.47 -1.34
C ALA A 76 2.74 16.36 -0.37
N PRO A 77 3.38 16.71 0.77
CA PRO A 77 3.91 15.72 1.71
C PRO A 77 2.85 14.73 2.20
N ALA A 78 3.25 13.47 2.35
CA ALA A 78 2.44 12.44 3.01
C ALA A 78 3.26 11.81 4.13
N LEU A 79 2.69 11.72 5.34
CA LEU A 79 3.34 11.19 6.53
C LEU A 79 2.52 10.03 7.09
N LEU A 80 3.14 8.87 7.30
CA LEU A 80 2.55 7.72 7.96
C LEU A 80 3.22 7.48 9.31
N PHE A 81 2.45 7.52 10.39
CA PHE A 81 2.84 6.92 11.67
C PHE A 81 2.35 5.49 11.71
N PHE A 82 3.28 4.53 11.82
CA PHE A 82 2.97 3.11 11.88
C PHE A 82 3.50 2.47 13.15
N GLY A 83 2.59 1.88 13.94
CA GLY A 83 2.93 1.14 15.16
C GLY A 83 2.75 -0.38 15.00
N CYS A 84 3.70 -1.15 15.51
CA CYS A 84 3.58 -2.61 15.65
C CYS A 84 4.24 -3.08 16.95
N ARG A 85 3.99 -4.33 17.38
CA ARG A 85 4.54 -4.84 18.65
C ARG A 85 6.00 -5.27 18.51
N ASN A 86 6.29 -6.06 17.48
CA ASN A 86 7.63 -6.52 17.17
C ASN A 86 7.97 -6.19 15.71
N PRO A 87 8.93 -5.30 15.45
CA PRO A 87 9.34 -4.93 14.09
C PRO A 87 9.84 -6.08 13.21
N GLU A 88 10.31 -7.18 13.80
CA GLU A 88 10.79 -8.35 13.06
C GLU A 88 9.67 -9.33 12.68
N VAL A 89 8.46 -9.13 13.22
CA VAL A 89 7.32 -10.06 13.03
C VAL A 89 6.11 -9.34 12.45
N ASP A 90 5.74 -8.19 13.03
CA ASP A 90 4.46 -7.52 12.79
C ASP A 90 4.60 -6.26 11.92
N ASN A 91 5.78 -6.07 11.32
CA ASN A 91 6.03 -4.92 10.45
C ASN A 91 5.46 -5.18 9.04
N LEU A 92 4.14 -5.04 8.94
CA LEU A 92 3.40 -5.26 7.71
C LEU A 92 3.88 -4.32 6.59
N TYR A 93 4.12 -4.89 5.40
CA TYR A 93 4.53 -4.18 4.18
C TYR A 93 5.86 -3.41 4.33
N ARG A 94 6.81 -3.93 5.12
CA ARG A 94 8.08 -3.27 5.39
C ARG A 94 8.78 -2.85 4.10
N ASP A 95 9.03 -3.80 3.22
CA ASP A 95 9.85 -3.58 2.02
C ASP A 95 9.16 -2.61 1.05
N GLU A 96 7.85 -2.72 0.87
CA GLU A 96 7.08 -1.81 0.03
C GLU A 96 7.06 -0.38 0.60
N LEU A 97 6.88 -0.23 1.91
CA LEU A 97 6.89 1.07 2.58
C LEU A 97 8.27 1.72 2.53
N ASP A 98 9.33 0.95 2.71
CA ASP A 98 10.71 1.45 2.65
C ASP A 98 11.05 1.91 1.20
N GLU A 99 10.60 1.17 0.18
CA GLU A 99 10.72 1.56 -1.22
C GLU A 99 9.91 2.83 -1.53
N TRP A 100 8.67 2.91 -1.03
CA TRP A 100 7.80 4.06 -1.23
C TRP A 100 8.28 5.31 -0.49
N GLU A 101 8.96 5.15 0.64
CA GLU A 101 9.70 6.24 1.28
C GLU A 101 10.88 6.69 0.41
N ARG A 102 11.66 5.75 -0.13
CA ARG A 102 12.80 6.04 -1.00
C ARG A 102 12.41 6.82 -2.25
N VAL A 103 11.28 6.50 -2.89
CA VAL A 103 10.80 7.23 -4.08
C VAL A 103 10.01 8.50 -3.74
N GLY A 104 9.82 8.81 -2.46
CA GLY A 104 9.15 10.03 -2.01
C GLY A 104 7.62 9.96 -2.05
N ALA A 105 7.02 8.77 -2.15
CA ALA A 105 5.57 8.60 -2.11
C ALA A 105 5.00 8.95 -0.73
N MET A 106 5.67 8.53 0.36
CA MET A 106 5.33 8.94 1.73
C MET A 106 6.52 8.83 2.67
N THR A 107 6.58 9.65 3.72
CA THR A 107 7.52 9.47 4.83
C THR A 107 6.91 8.54 5.87
N VAL A 108 7.67 7.57 6.36
CA VAL A 108 7.21 6.58 7.35
C VAL A 108 7.90 6.85 8.69
N ARG A 109 7.10 6.89 9.75
CA ARG A 109 7.56 7.00 11.13
C ARG A 109 7.09 5.76 11.88
N ARG A 110 8.05 4.86 12.13
CA ARG A 110 7.81 3.64 12.90
C ARG A 110 7.93 3.97 14.39
N ALA A 111 6.93 3.57 15.16
CA ALA A 111 6.85 3.76 16.61
C ALA A 111 6.82 2.43 17.34
#